data_AF-A0A2U2BRU3-F1
#
_entry.id   AF-A0A2U2BRU3-F1
#
_cell.length_a   1.000
_cell.length_b   1.000
_cell.length_c   1.000
_cell.angle_alpha   90.00
_cell.angle_beta   90.00
_cell.angle_gamma   90.00
#
_symmetry.space_group_name_H-M   'P 1'
#
loop_
_entity.id
_entity.type
_entity.pdbx_description
1 polymer ?
#
loop_
_entity_poly.entity_id
_entity_poly.type
_entity_poly.pdbx_seq_one_letter_code
_entity_poly.pdbx_strand_id
1 'polypeptide(L)'
;MTIRTLLGASFAGAALALSAGAAAGAQSPHAASDFTFSVARENLDSRADARVVYRRLTQEARRYCDRFAAEAACVEDVVSTVVARVGHPELDAVHARERGGEARRYNVSTRPGG
;
A
#
# COMPACT_ATOMS: atom_id res chain seq x y z
N MET A 1 19.70 -3.78 54.33
CA MET A 1 18.25 -3.97 54.47
C MET A 1 17.56 -2.63 54.24
N THR A 2 16.54 -2.63 53.36
CA THR A 2 15.47 -1.62 53.16
C THR A 2 15.78 -0.20 52.65
N ILE A 3 15.80 -0.10 51.31
CA ILE A 3 15.11 0.85 50.40
C ILE A 3 14.48 2.11 51.03
N ARG A 4 14.86 3.28 50.50
CA ARG A 4 14.02 4.49 50.47
C ARG A 4 14.11 5.19 49.12
N THR A 5 13.10 4.93 48.30
CA THR A 5 12.77 5.59 47.04
C THR A 5 12.34 7.03 47.33
N LEU A 6 13.00 8.02 46.73
CA LEU A 6 12.50 9.40 46.68
C LEU A 6 12.10 9.71 45.23
N LEU A 7 10.80 9.88 45.03
CA LEU A 7 10.20 10.39 43.80
C LEU A 7 10.64 11.85 43.61
N GLY A 8 11.31 12.12 42.49
CA GLY A 8 11.51 13.47 41.98
C GLY A 8 10.74 13.63 40.68
N ALA A 9 9.49 14.09 40.78
CA ALA A 9 8.71 14.53 39.64
C ALA A 9 9.18 15.93 39.21
N SER A 10 9.53 16.08 37.92
CA SER A 10 9.67 17.40 37.28
C SER A 10 9.14 17.28 35.85
N PHE A 11 7.85 17.58 35.71
CA PHE A 11 7.17 17.80 34.43
C PHE A 11 7.31 19.28 34.06
N ALA A 12 7.89 19.56 32.88
CA ALA A 12 7.69 20.73 31.99
C ALA A 12 8.93 20.87 31.09
N GLY A 13 8.89 20.93 29.77
CA GLY A 13 7.78 21.06 28.85
C GLY A 13 8.24 21.08 27.38
N ALA A 14 7.23 21.11 26.50
CA ALA A 14 7.25 21.44 25.07
C ALA A 14 8.11 20.55 24.14
N ALA A 15 7.53 19.52 23.52
CA ALA A 15 6.70 19.60 22.31
C ALA A 15 7.48 19.96 21.04
N LEU A 16 8.02 18.95 20.36
CA LEU A 16 7.88 18.78 18.91
C LEU A 16 7.75 17.28 18.64
N ALA A 17 6.56 16.77 18.91
CA ALA A 17 6.06 15.56 18.29
C ALA A 17 5.91 15.83 16.79
N LEU A 18 6.98 15.60 16.02
CA LEU A 18 6.82 15.27 14.60
C LEU A 18 6.55 13.77 14.49
N SER A 19 5.36 13.42 15.00
CA SER A 19 4.66 12.21 14.63
C SER A 19 4.34 12.30 13.13
N ALA A 20 5.34 12.07 12.28
CA ALA A 20 5.08 11.44 10.99
C ALA A 20 4.78 9.97 11.27
N GLY A 21 3.67 9.74 11.98
CA GLY A 21 2.94 8.51 11.86
C GLY A 21 2.53 8.41 10.42
N ALA A 22 3.38 7.79 9.60
CA ALA A 22 2.88 7.05 8.46
C ALA A 22 1.93 6.02 9.08
N ALA A 23 0.66 6.40 9.15
CA ALA A 23 -0.43 5.49 9.35
C ALA A 23 -0.34 4.51 8.18
N ALA A 24 0.46 3.45 8.38
CA ALA A 24 0.23 2.18 7.75
C ALA A 24 -1.13 1.74 8.28
N GLY A 25 -2.19 2.26 7.63
CA GLY A 25 -3.53 1.77 7.83
C GLY A 25 -3.44 0.27 7.66
N ALA A 26 -3.65 -0.47 8.74
CA ALA A 26 -3.97 -1.88 8.68
C ALA A 26 -5.36 -1.96 8.04
N GLN A 27 -5.41 -1.94 6.71
CA GLN A 27 -6.64 -1.94 5.95
C GLN A 27 -7.01 -3.41 5.78
N SER A 28 -7.84 -3.90 6.69
CA SER A 28 -8.61 -5.15 6.63
C SER A 28 -7.96 -6.30 5.82
N PRO A 29 -7.27 -7.26 6.47
CA PRO A 29 -6.65 -8.42 5.80
C PRO A 29 -7.67 -9.42 5.19
N HIS A 30 -8.94 -9.02 5.02
CA HIS A 30 -10.03 -9.88 4.58
C HIS A 30 -10.46 -9.62 3.13
N ALA A 31 -10.13 -8.47 2.52
CA ALA A 31 -10.55 -8.17 1.14
C ALA A 31 -9.84 -9.08 0.12
N ALA A 32 -8.55 -9.38 0.32
CA ALA A 32 -7.78 -10.19 -0.61
C ALA A 32 -8.02 -11.71 -0.48
N SER A 33 -8.65 -12.19 0.61
CA SER A 33 -8.79 -13.63 0.86
C SER A 33 -9.80 -14.33 -0.06
N ASP A 34 -10.85 -13.62 -0.49
CA ASP A 34 -11.88 -14.18 -1.39
C ASP A 34 -11.68 -13.82 -2.87
N PHE A 35 -10.69 -12.96 -3.17
CA PHE A 35 -10.42 -12.52 -4.54
C PHE A 35 -9.65 -13.60 -5.31
N THR A 36 -10.30 -14.19 -6.32
CA THR A 36 -9.68 -15.17 -7.21
C THR A 36 -9.29 -14.52 -8.53
N PHE A 37 -8.01 -14.58 -8.87
CA PHE A 37 -7.46 -14.08 -10.12
C PHE A 37 -6.59 -15.14 -10.79
N SER A 38 -6.95 -15.52 -12.00
CA SER A 38 -6.24 -16.55 -12.76
C SER A 38 -5.49 -15.94 -13.94
N VAL A 39 -4.19 -16.20 -13.99
CA VAL A 39 -3.30 -15.81 -15.09
C VAL A 39 -2.45 -17.00 -15.50
N ALA A 40 -2.44 -17.31 -16.79
CA ALA A 40 -1.50 -18.28 -17.34
C ALA A 40 -0.11 -17.64 -17.44
N ARG A 41 0.94 -18.38 -17.05
CA ARG A 41 2.31 -17.85 -16.98
C ARG A 41 2.81 -17.32 -18.33
N GLU A 42 2.38 -17.92 -19.45
CA GLU A 42 2.71 -17.43 -20.80
C GLU A 42 2.30 -15.97 -21.05
N ASN A 43 1.31 -15.43 -20.31
CA ASN A 43 0.92 -14.02 -20.42
C ASN A 43 1.84 -13.06 -19.63
N LEU A 44 2.95 -13.56 -19.07
CA LEU A 44 3.92 -12.75 -18.31
C LEU A 44 5.31 -12.77 -18.94
N ASP A 45 5.51 -13.44 -20.08
CA ASP A 45 6.82 -13.57 -20.75
C ASP A 45 7.38 -12.24 -21.27
N SER A 46 6.54 -11.21 -21.41
CA SER A 46 6.99 -9.87 -21.80
C SER A 46 6.45 -8.77 -20.88
N ARG A 47 7.17 -7.65 -20.82
CA ARG A 47 6.69 -6.41 -20.17
C ARG A 47 5.39 -5.88 -20.74
N ALA A 48 5.14 -6.12 -22.03
CA ALA A 48 3.90 -5.67 -22.65
C ALA A 48 2.72 -6.47 -22.10
N ASP A 49 2.87 -7.78 -22.01
CA ASP A 49 1.83 -8.69 -21.54
C ASP A 49 1.61 -8.55 -20.02
N ALA A 50 2.70 -8.42 -19.24
CA ALA A 50 2.62 -8.13 -17.82
C ALA A 50 1.85 -6.82 -17.52
N ARG A 51 1.97 -5.79 -18.38
CA ARG A 51 1.15 -4.57 -18.26
C ARG A 51 -0.32 -4.81 -18.58
N VAL A 52 -0.63 -5.63 -19.58
CA VAL A 52 -2.02 -5.99 -19.91
C VAL A 52 -2.65 -6.74 -18.75
N VAL A 53 -1.94 -7.74 -18.21
CA VAL A 53 -2.34 -8.51 -17.03
C VAL A 53 -2.54 -7.59 -15.83
N TYR A 54 -1.60 -6.69 -15.54
CA TYR A 54 -1.68 -5.76 -14.41
C TYR A 54 -2.90 -4.83 -14.52
N ARG A 55 -3.20 -4.31 -15.71
CA ARG A 55 -4.41 -3.49 -15.93
C ARG A 55 -5.68 -4.29 -15.72
N ARG A 56 -5.74 -5.53 -16.21
CA ARG A 56 -6.88 -6.42 -15.99
C ARG A 56 -7.09 -6.71 -14.51
N LEU A 57 -6.02 -7.07 -13.79
CA LEU A 57 -6.02 -7.26 -12.34
C LEU A 57 -6.57 -6.02 -11.62
N THR A 58 -6.07 -4.83 -11.97
CA THR A 58 -6.52 -3.58 -11.34
C THR A 58 -8.00 -3.30 -11.61
N GLN A 59 -8.50 -3.59 -12.81
CA GLN A 59 -9.92 -3.42 -13.14
C GLN A 59 -10.81 -4.40 -12.38
N GLU A 60 -10.41 -5.67 -12.29
CA GLU A 60 -11.14 -6.68 -11.52
C GLU A 60 -11.12 -6.36 -10.02
N ALA A 61 -9.98 -5.90 -9.50
CA ALA A 61 -9.86 -5.42 -8.12
C ALA A 61 -10.78 -4.22 -7.85
N ARG A 62 -10.86 -3.23 -8.76
CA ARG A 62 -11.80 -2.10 -8.63
C ARG A 62 -13.25 -2.55 -8.55
N ARG A 63 -13.66 -3.47 -9.42
CA ARG A 63 -15.02 -4.04 -9.40
C ARG A 63 -15.31 -4.79 -8.11
N TYR A 64 -14.33 -5.54 -7.59
CA TYR A 64 -14.47 -6.20 -6.29
C TYR A 64 -14.56 -5.20 -5.14
N CYS A 65 -13.80 -4.10 -5.23
CA CYS A 65 -13.67 -3.10 -4.18
C CYS A 65 -14.74 -1.99 -4.20
N ASP A 66 -15.60 -1.92 -5.23
CA ASP A 66 -16.57 -0.83 -5.43
C ASP A 66 -17.56 -0.66 -4.26
N ARG A 67 -17.84 -1.76 -3.56
CA ARG A 67 -18.75 -1.84 -2.41
C ARG A 67 -18.14 -1.38 -1.10
N PHE A 68 -16.85 -1.07 -1.07
CA PHE A 68 -16.14 -0.67 0.15
C PHE A 68 -15.92 0.84 0.19
N ALA A 69 -16.15 1.44 1.36
CA ALA A 69 -15.95 2.88 1.58
C ALA A 69 -14.50 3.35 1.32
N ALA A 70 -13.52 2.44 1.46
CA ALA A 70 -12.11 2.68 1.17
C ALA A 70 -11.67 1.93 -0.10
N GLU A 71 -12.33 2.18 -1.24
CA GLU A 71 -12.09 1.48 -2.52
C GLU A 71 -10.60 1.50 -2.90
N ALA A 72 -9.96 2.67 -2.94
CA ALA A 72 -8.57 2.79 -3.39
C ALA A 72 -7.59 1.97 -2.54
N ALA A 73 -7.82 1.93 -1.23
CA ALA A 73 -7.06 1.12 -0.29
C ALA A 73 -7.27 -0.38 -0.50
N CYS A 74 -8.52 -0.80 -0.69
CA CYS A 74 -8.87 -2.17 -1.00
C CYS A 74 -8.21 -2.62 -2.32
N VAL A 75 -8.23 -1.77 -3.35
CA VAL A 75 -7.60 -2.07 -4.65
C VAL A 75 -6.09 -2.24 -4.49
N GLU A 76 -5.42 -1.38 -3.73
CA GLU A 76 -3.98 -1.50 -3.48
C GLU A 76 -3.64 -2.82 -2.77
N ASP A 77 -4.37 -3.17 -1.71
CA ASP A 77 -4.15 -4.39 -0.94
C ASP A 77 -4.37 -5.66 -1.78
N VAL A 78 -5.46 -5.70 -2.56
CA VAL A 78 -5.77 -6.82 -3.47
C VAL A 78 -4.71 -6.96 -4.56
N VAL A 79 -4.34 -5.86 -5.23
CA VAL A 79 -3.34 -5.89 -6.29
C VAL A 79 -1.98 -6.29 -5.73
N SER A 80 -1.56 -5.72 -4.59
CA SER A 80 -0.28 -6.03 -3.95
C SER A 80 -0.21 -7.51 -3.54
N THR A 81 -1.28 -8.02 -2.94
CA THR A 81 -1.38 -9.43 -2.54
C THR A 81 -1.31 -10.38 -3.74
N VAL A 82 -2.02 -10.09 -4.83
CA VAL A 82 -2.00 -10.95 -6.02
C VAL A 82 -0.64 -10.90 -6.71
N VAL A 83 -0.04 -9.72 -6.85
CA VAL A 83 1.32 -9.58 -7.43
C VAL A 83 2.33 -10.37 -6.60
N ALA A 84 2.31 -10.24 -5.28
CA ALA A 84 3.19 -10.98 -4.38
C ALA A 84 2.98 -12.50 -4.45
N ARG A 85 1.73 -12.97 -4.58
CA ARG A 85 1.41 -14.41 -4.75
C ARG A 85 1.87 -14.96 -6.10
N VAL A 86 1.74 -14.18 -7.17
CA VAL A 86 2.19 -14.56 -8.51
C VAL A 86 3.72 -14.61 -8.55
N GLY A 87 4.40 -13.66 -7.90
CA GLY A 87 5.86 -13.64 -7.73
C GLY A 87 6.63 -13.59 -9.04
N HIS A 88 6.10 -12.90 -10.06
CA HIS A 88 6.71 -12.81 -11.38
C HIS A 88 7.46 -11.49 -11.56
N PRO A 89 8.75 -11.50 -11.96
CA PRO A 89 9.59 -10.30 -11.94
C PRO A 89 9.07 -9.16 -12.82
N GLU A 90 8.49 -9.48 -13.99
CA GLU A 90 7.93 -8.44 -14.86
C GLU A 90 6.63 -7.84 -14.31
N LEU A 91 5.85 -8.60 -13.54
CA LEU A 91 4.64 -8.10 -12.89
C LEU A 91 4.99 -7.22 -11.68
N ASP A 92 6.01 -7.63 -10.91
CA ASP A 92 6.57 -6.83 -9.81
C ASP A 92 7.14 -5.50 -10.31
N ALA A 93 7.88 -5.53 -11.43
CA ALA A 93 8.46 -4.34 -12.04
C ALA A 93 7.37 -3.34 -12.51
N VAL A 94 6.26 -3.84 -13.05
CA VAL A 94 5.10 -3.01 -13.41
C VAL A 94 4.45 -2.43 -12.16
N HIS A 95 4.18 -3.23 -11.14
CA HIS A 95 3.56 -2.77 -9.89
C HIS A 95 4.39 -1.68 -9.20
N ALA A 96 5.71 -1.88 -9.08
CA ALA A 96 6.63 -0.90 -8.49
C ALA A 96 6.65 0.42 -9.28
N ARG A 97 6.58 0.37 -10.61
CA ARG A 97 6.50 1.56 -11.46
C ARG A 97 5.22 2.35 -11.25
N GLU A 98 4.07 1.67 -11.17
CA GLU A 98 2.78 2.33 -10.95
C GLU A 98 2.72 3.01 -9.57
N ARG A 99 3.18 2.32 -8.49
CA ARG A 99 3.27 2.94 -7.15
C ARG A 99 4.23 4.13 -7.11
N GLY A 100 5.40 4.02 -7.75
CA GLY A 100 6.38 5.10 -7.84
C GLY A 100 5.91 6.29 -8.69
N GLY A 101 5.04 6.07 -9.68
CA GLY A 101 4.39 7.12 -10.46
C GLY A 101 3.33 7.87 -9.67
N GLU A 102 2.54 7.16 -8.88
CA GLU A 102 1.49 7.75 -8.04
C GLU A 102 2.06 8.64 -6.93
N ALA A 103 3.10 8.18 -6.23
CA ALA A 103 3.82 8.99 -5.26
C ALA A 103 4.41 10.27 -5.87
N ARG A 104 4.86 10.20 -7.13
CA ARG A 104 5.42 11.35 -7.85
C ARG A 104 4.34 12.37 -8.22
N ARG A 105 3.13 11.92 -8.60
CA ARG A 105 1.99 12.81 -8.89
C ARG A 105 1.52 13.54 -7.63
N TYR A 106 1.43 12.85 -6.50
CA TYR A 106 1.08 13.47 -5.22
C TYR A 106 2.08 14.56 -4.81
N ASN A 107 3.39 14.30 -4.96
CA ASN A 107 4.44 15.28 -4.65
C ASN A 107 4.47 16.50 -5.59
N VAL A 108 3.93 16.39 -6.81
CA VAL A 108 3.81 17.54 -7.73
C VAL A 108 2.60 18.42 -7.35
N SER A 109 1.49 17.83 -6.89
CA SER A 109 0.31 18.58 -6.45
C SER A 109 0.49 19.35 -5.14
N THR A 110 1.41 18.92 -4.27
CA THR A 110 1.66 19.55 -2.96
C THR A 110 2.75 20.63 -2.99
N ARG A 111 3.35 20.92 -4.15
CA ARG A 111 4.18 22.12 -4.32
C ARG A 111 3.26 23.32 -4.58
N PRO A 112 3.02 24.23 -3.61
CA PRO A 112 2.44 25.52 -3.94
C PRO A 112 3.39 26.21 -4.93
N GLY A 113 2.85 26.63 -6.08
CA GLY A 113 3.57 27.49 -7.01
C GLY A 113 4.07 28.73 -6.27
N GLY A 114 5.36 29.02 -6.44
CA GLY A 114 5.99 30.22 -5.92
C GLY A 114 5.58 31.48 -6.66
#